data_AF-A0A932STY9-F1
#
_entry.id   AF-A0A932STY9-F1
#
_cell.length_a   1.000
_cell.length_b   1.000
_cell.length_c   1.000
_cell.angle_alpha   90.00
_cell.angle_beta   90.00
_cell.angle_gamma   90.00
#
_symmetry.space_group_name_H-M   'P 1'
#
loop_
_entity.id
_entity.type
_entity.pdbx_description
1 polymer ?
#
loop_
_entity_poly.entity_id
_entity_poly.type
_entity_poly.pdbx_seq_one_letter_code
_entity_poly.pdbx_strand_id
1 'polypeptide(L)'
;MPNTFDNTRCALASCLVLLAFSCPLFAQDHNTPKGPPLSGTEALTLEGDISEQMIAGVDRFLLKELEASIDRRRQRWNRDVSSAAAYTKSIEPNRRNLARIIGLRDPRVEFSDLELVATRSQNALVGKSDRYTITTVRWPVLDGVHGEGLLLDPVGVAPRAVVIVIPDCEQLPEAQAGLFSVPPVQTDSQIARRLAESGCRVIVPLLINRRTQFSAIAGGRRKSTANHREILYRAAYQMGRHLIGYEVQKVLALVDWHLRPTGAPRLPIGVVGYGEGGLISLYAAAVDTRITAVGISGYFSSRQEMWEEPIDRNVFGLLAEFGDAELATLVAPRSVVIEACAGPMIVIAAGGDGAPAKARSPPAERVRSEVGRARELLDGLAGAAIDLIESDGGTGISGSDQFLAMFLRRLGSLELAKSGPAPQHLDVEFDYLSRLQRQLRELSEFSERLVEESPRTRAEYFSKVDRRSGLEKFAESIAPYRTEFRDQISGTIEAPLEK
;
A
#
# COMPACT_ATOMS: atom_id res chain seq x y z
N MET A 1 17.13 -62.35 19.81
CA MET A 1 17.59 -63.75 19.75
C MET A 1 17.80 -64.12 18.30
N PRO A 2 18.88 -64.84 17.93
CA PRO A 2 20.14 -65.04 18.64
C PRO A 2 21.36 -64.69 17.75
N ASN A 3 22.38 -64.02 18.25
CA ASN A 3 23.60 -64.55 18.93
C ASN A 3 24.80 -64.42 17.97
N THR A 4 25.77 -63.52 18.16
CA THR A 4 26.80 -63.41 19.22
C THR A 4 27.92 -64.44 19.15
N PHE A 5 29.12 -63.92 19.41
CA PHE A 5 30.38 -64.55 19.83
C PHE A 5 31.32 -65.04 18.70
N ASP A 6 32.46 -64.40 18.42
CA ASP A 6 33.54 -63.78 19.22
C ASP A 6 34.58 -64.77 19.76
N ASN A 7 35.82 -64.27 19.78
CA ASN A 7 36.99 -64.65 20.55
C ASN A 7 37.94 -65.75 20.04
N THR A 8 39.17 -65.32 19.74
CA THR A 8 40.33 -65.50 20.66
C THR A 8 41.47 -64.58 20.17
N ARG A 9 41.90 -63.50 20.84
CA ARG A 9 42.39 -63.22 22.22
C ARG A 9 43.91 -63.23 22.34
N CYS A 10 44.45 -62.08 22.76
CA CYS A 10 45.41 -61.86 23.87
C CYS A 10 45.32 -60.33 24.19
N ALA A 11 44.68 -59.83 25.27
CA ALA A 11 44.99 -59.85 26.72
C ALA A 11 46.36 -59.19 27.03
N LEU A 12 46.51 -58.12 27.83
CA LEU A 12 46.05 -57.79 29.20
C LEU A 12 45.82 -56.27 29.36
N ALA A 13 44.67 -55.79 29.88
CA ALA A 13 44.28 -55.56 31.29
C ALA A 13 44.83 -54.28 31.95
N SER A 14 43.94 -53.30 32.21
CA SER A 14 43.88 -52.50 33.44
C SER A 14 42.62 -51.60 33.45
N CYS A 15 41.69 -51.90 34.36
CA CYS A 15 40.60 -51.02 34.80
C CYS A 15 40.98 -50.41 36.16
N LEU A 16 40.62 -49.15 36.45
CA LEU A 16 39.88 -48.74 37.67
C LEU A 16 39.67 -47.20 37.75
N VAL A 17 38.40 -46.79 37.64
CA VAL A 17 37.63 -45.86 38.51
C VAL A 17 38.16 -44.45 38.86
N LEU A 18 37.38 -43.45 38.38
CA LEU A 18 36.97 -42.15 38.96
C LEU A 18 37.85 -41.47 40.03
N LEU A 19 38.30 -40.24 39.72
CA LEU A 19 38.22 -39.10 40.64
C LEU A 19 38.31 -37.77 39.88
N ALA A 20 37.40 -36.87 40.24
CA ALA A 20 37.22 -35.55 39.69
C ALA A 20 38.47 -34.66 39.81
N PHE A 21 38.90 -34.08 38.69
CA PHE A 21 39.50 -32.76 38.69
C PHE A 21 38.88 -31.96 37.55
N SER A 22 37.82 -31.25 37.92
CA SER A 22 37.39 -30.01 37.29
C SER A 22 38.62 -29.15 36.97
N CYS A 23 39.04 -29.13 35.71
CA CYS A 23 39.69 -27.95 35.17
C CYS A 23 38.58 -26.92 35.02
N PRO A 24 38.50 -25.86 35.85
CA PRO A 24 37.78 -24.69 35.41
C PRO A 24 38.49 -24.24 34.14
N LEU A 25 37.82 -24.38 32.99
CA LEU A 25 37.93 -23.32 32.01
C LEU A 25 37.56 -22.07 32.80
N PHE A 26 38.57 -21.27 33.14
CA PHE A 26 38.35 -19.92 33.58
C PHE A 26 37.55 -19.26 32.46
N ALA A 27 36.23 -19.21 32.65
CA ALA A 27 35.44 -18.13 32.13
C ALA A 27 36.22 -16.88 32.51
N GLN A 28 36.70 -16.15 31.50
CA GLN A 28 37.22 -14.82 31.76
C GLN A 28 36.10 -14.08 32.49
N ASP A 29 36.35 -13.77 33.76
CA ASP A 29 35.60 -12.74 34.46
C ASP A 29 35.52 -11.56 33.50
N HIS A 30 34.32 -11.16 33.12
CA HIS A 30 34.06 -9.86 32.51
C HIS A 30 34.32 -8.79 33.58
N ASN A 31 35.56 -8.69 34.04
CA ASN A 31 36.05 -7.62 34.87
C ASN A 31 36.21 -6.42 33.94
N THR A 32 35.24 -5.54 34.03
CA THR A 32 35.15 -4.17 33.53
C THR A 32 36.53 -3.52 33.36
N PRO A 33 36.84 -2.85 32.24
CA PRO A 33 38.11 -2.14 32.10
C PRO A 33 38.22 -1.07 33.20
N LYS A 34 39.13 -1.29 34.17
CA LYS A 34 39.46 -0.37 35.26
C LYS A 34 40.39 0.75 34.76
N GLY A 35 39.88 1.61 33.88
CA GLY A 35 40.46 2.91 33.57
C GLY A 35 39.62 4.03 34.18
N PRO A 36 40.19 5.20 34.52
CA PRO A 36 39.37 6.38 34.79
C PRO A 36 38.48 6.67 33.57
N PRO A 37 37.25 7.18 33.77
CA PRO A 37 36.37 7.54 32.65
C PRO A 37 37.06 8.55 31.73
N LEU A 38 36.66 8.56 30.46
CA LEU A 38 37.13 9.56 29.51
C LEU A 38 36.82 10.97 30.04
N SER A 39 37.65 11.95 29.67
CA SER A 39 37.45 13.32 30.13
C SER A 39 36.06 13.83 29.75
N GLY A 40 35.28 14.27 30.74
CA GLY A 40 33.90 14.72 30.55
C GLY A 40 32.84 13.62 30.50
N THR A 41 33.16 12.36 30.84
CA THR A 41 32.21 11.25 30.90
C THR A 41 32.14 10.63 32.30
N GLU A 42 31.05 9.93 32.60
CA GLU A 42 30.92 9.08 33.79
C GLU A 42 31.18 7.61 33.44
N ALA A 43 31.50 6.80 34.45
CA ALA A 43 31.63 5.36 34.24
C ALA A 43 30.28 4.75 33.85
N LEU A 44 30.27 3.89 32.84
CA LEU A 44 29.06 3.19 32.44
C LEU A 44 28.71 2.13 33.51
N THR A 45 27.61 2.36 34.23
CA THR A 45 27.13 1.50 35.33
C THR A 45 25.96 0.61 34.95
N LEU A 46 25.49 0.67 33.69
CA LEU A 46 24.41 -0.19 33.20
C LEU A 46 24.86 -1.66 33.23
N GLU A 47 24.06 -2.49 33.91
CA GLU A 47 24.26 -3.93 34.02
C GLU A 47 23.33 -4.69 33.07
N GLY A 48 23.67 -5.94 32.72
CA GLY A 48 22.87 -6.78 31.80
C GLY A 48 23.21 -6.56 30.32
N ASP A 49 22.31 -6.95 29.41
CA ASP A 49 22.48 -6.71 27.98
C ASP A 49 22.13 -5.25 27.64
N ILE A 50 23.17 -4.42 27.53
CA ILE A 50 23.05 -2.99 27.21
C ILE A 50 22.44 -2.79 25.81
N SER A 51 22.67 -3.70 24.87
CA SER A 51 22.12 -3.60 23.51
C SER A 51 20.61 -3.78 23.52
N GLU A 52 20.13 -4.76 24.28
CA GLU A 52 18.69 -5.00 24.47
C GLU A 52 18.01 -3.80 25.15
N GLN A 53 18.64 -3.24 26.19
CA GLN A 53 18.13 -2.05 26.87
C GLN A 53 18.07 -0.83 25.95
N MET A 54 19.09 -0.64 25.10
CA MET A 54 19.12 0.43 24.10
C MET A 54 17.98 0.27 23.10
N ILE A 55 17.78 -0.93 22.54
CA ILE A 55 16.69 -1.21 21.60
C ILE A 55 15.33 -0.94 22.25
N ALA A 56 15.11 -1.44 23.47
CA ALA A 56 13.87 -1.19 24.20
C ALA A 56 13.65 0.31 24.49
N GLY A 57 14.72 1.07 24.75
CA GLY A 57 14.66 2.52 24.89
C GLY A 57 14.26 3.23 23.60
N VAL A 58 14.86 2.84 22.47
CA VAL A 58 14.52 3.35 21.14
C VAL A 58 13.06 3.06 20.80
N ASP A 59 12.58 1.84 21.05
CA ASP A 59 11.19 1.45 20.80
C ASP A 59 10.22 2.31 21.61
N ARG A 60 10.45 2.45 22.92
CA ARG A 60 9.61 3.31 23.78
C ARG A 60 9.56 4.75 23.28
N PHE A 61 10.70 5.29 22.88
CA PHE A 61 10.78 6.64 22.34
C PHE A 61 9.99 6.77 21.03
N LEU A 62 10.23 5.89 20.05
CA LEU A 62 9.58 5.96 18.74
C LEU A 62 8.07 5.71 18.83
N LEU A 63 7.60 4.81 19.69
CA LEU A 63 6.17 4.58 19.91
C LEU A 63 5.48 5.81 20.52
N LYS A 64 6.13 6.50 21.47
CA LYS A 64 5.63 7.77 22.01
C LYS A 64 5.57 8.86 20.95
N GLU A 65 6.58 8.93 20.07
CA GLU A 65 6.59 9.87 18.95
C GLU A 65 5.45 9.60 17.95
N LEU A 66 5.15 8.33 17.66
CA LEU A 66 4.01 7.93 16.83
C LEU A 66 2.68 8.34 17.46
N GLU A 67 2.48 8.10 18.75
CA GLU A 67 1.27 8.53 19.46
C GLU A 67 1.10 10.06 19.40
N ALA A 68 2.17 10.81 19.72
CA ALA A 68 2.18 12.27 19.67
C ALA A 68 2.05 12.84 18.25
N SER A 69 2.21 12.03 17.20
CA SER A 69 2.07 12.48 15.80
C SER A 69 0.64 12.94 15.48
N ILE A 70 -0.38 12.37 16.14
CA ILE A 70 -1.80 12.69 15.92
C ILE A 70 -2.08 14.16 16.20
N ASP A 71 -1.57 14.68 17.33
CA ASP A 71 -1.80 16.06 17.71
C ASP A 71 -0.90 17.01 16.93
N ARG A 72 0.37 16.63 16.72
CA ARG A 72 1.34 17.44 15.95
C ARG A 72 0.89 17.65 14.52
N ARG A 73 0.35 16.63 13.86
CA ARG A 73 -0.06 16.75 12.45
C ARG A 73 -1.18 17.76 12.26
N ARG A 74 -2.04 18.03 13.25
CA ARG A 74 -3.09 19.09 13.15
C ARG A 74 -2.52 20.45 12.73
N GLN A 75 -1.30 20.77 13.19
CA GLN A 75 -0.61 22.03 12.90
C GLN A 75 -0.14 22.14 11.45
N ARG A 76 -0.11 21.03 10.70
CA ARG A 76 0.24 20.98 9.27
C ARG A 76 -0.94 21.27 8.35
N TRP A 77 -2.11 21.59 8.91
CA TRP A 77 -3.34 21.82 8.16
C TRP A 77 -3.89 23.22 8.40
N ASN A 78 -4.34 23.86 7.32
CA ASN A 78 -5.03 25.14 7.36
C ASN A 78 -6.44 24.97 6.77
N ARG A 79 -7.32 24.23 7.47
CA ARG A 79 -8.66 23.89 6.98
C ARG A 79 -9.57 25.11 7.03
N ASP A 80 -10.07 25.53 5.87
CA ASP A 80 -11.09 26.58 5.75
C ASP A 80 -12.45 25.93 5.47
N VAL A 81 -13.26 25.77 6.51
CA VAL A 81 -14.56 25.10 6.42
C VAL A 81 -15.70 26.03 5.98
N SER A 82 -15.41 27.28 5.63
CA SER A 82 -16.44 28.28 5.28
C SER A 82 -17.25 27.92 4.03
N SER A 83 -16.68 27.15 3.11
CA SER A 83 -17.37 26.61 1.94
C SER A 83 -16.60 25.44 1.33
N ALA A 84 -17.28 24.64 0.51
CA ALA A 84 -16.66 23.58 -0.29
C ALA A 84 -15.44 24.05 -1.11
N ALA A 85 -15.54 25.22 -1.74
CA ALA A 85 -14.47 25.77 -2.57
C ALA A 85 -13.29 26.28 -1.73
N ALA A 86 -13.58 26.97 -0.62
CA ALA A 86 -12.55 27.44 0.31
C ALA A 86 -11.79 26.26 0.93
N TYR A 87 -12.51 25.23 1.37
CA TYR A 87 -11.94 24.01 1.91
C TYR A 87 -11.01 23.34 0.91
N THR A 88 -11.51 23.06 -0.31
CA THR A 88 -10.71 22.44 -1.39
C THR A 88 -9.42 23.21 -1.65
N LYS A 89 -9.48 24.55 -1.68
CA LYS A 89 -8.32 25.40 -1.90
C LYS A 89 -7.34 25.36 -0.73
N SER A 90 -7.83 25.34 0.51
CA SER A 90 -7.01 25.46 1.71
C SER A 90 -6.22 24.18 2.01
N ILE A 91 -6.75 23.01 1.64
CA ILE A 91 -6.09 21.69 1.81
C ILE A 91 -5.27 21.25 0.59
N GLU A 92 -5.24 22.04 -0.48
CA GLU A 92 -4.50 21.72 -1.69
C GLU A 92 -2.98 21.49 -1.46
N PRO A 93 -2.29 22.23 -0.58
CA PRO A 93 -0.91 21.90 -0.20
C PRO A 93 -0.77 20.49 0.37
N ASN A 94 -1.71 20.05 1.22
CA ASN A 94 -1.72 18.71 1.82
C ASN A 94 -1.93 17.65 0.74
N ARG A 95 -2.85 17.88 -0.21
CA ARG A 95 -3.07 17.01 -1.37
C ARG A 95 -1.81 16.84 -2.22
N ARG A 96 -1.12 17.94 -2.53
CA ARG A 96 0.15 17.91 -3.27
C ARG A 96 1.24 17.18 -2.50
N ASN A 97 1.29 17.36 -1.17
CA ASN A 97 2.26 16.66 -0.36
C ASN A 97 2.00 15.14 -0.35
N LEU A 98 0.73 14.72 -0.23
CA LEU A 98 0.35 13.31 -0.37
C LEU A 98 0.84 12.75 -1.71
N ALA A 99 0.47 13.39 -2.83
CA ALA A 99 0.90 12.97 -4.16
C ALA A 99 2.44 12.86 -4.25
N ARG A 100 3.18 13.81 -3.67
CA ARG A 100 4.64 13.78 -3.62
C ARG A 100 5.18 12.58 -2.83
N ILE A 101 4.70 12.31 -1.62
CA ILE A 101 5.24 11.24 -0.75
C ILE A 101 4.91 9.83 -1.24
N ILE A 102 3.79 9.66 -1.97
CA ILE A 102 3.51 8.40 -2.66
C ILE A 102 4.17 8.32 -4.05
N GLY A 103 4.91 9.34 -4.49
CA GLY A 103 5.70 9.28 -5.72
C GLY A 103 4.92 9.54 -7.02
N LEU A 104 3.78 10.24 -6.97
CA LEU A 104 3.05 10.71 -8.17
C LEU A 104 3.78 11.90 -8.80
N ARG A 105 4.90 11.62 -9.46
CA ARG A 105 5.77 12.65 -10.07
C ARG A 105 5.99 12.45 -11.55
N ASP A 106 5.79 11.23 -12.02
CA ASP A 106 5.96 10.84 -13.42
C ASP A 106 4.68 11.18 -14.22
N PRO A 107 4.80 11.81 -15.40
CA PRO A 107 3.65 12.13 -16.23
C PRO A 107 3.01 10.84 -16.75
N ARG A 108 1.67 10.79 -16.70
CA ARG A 108 0.93 9.68 -17.29
C ARG A 108 0.92 9.78 -18.82
N VAL A 109 0.91 8.62 -19.48
CA VAL A 109 0.79 8.51 -20.93
C VAL A 109 -0.66 8.76 -21.33
N GLU A 110 -0.90 9.74 -22.20
CA GLU A 110 -2.22 9.95 -22.79
C GLU A 110 -2.52 8.86 -23.82
N PHE A 111 -3.77 8.35 -23.85
CA PHE A 111 -4.17 7.31 -24.79
C PHE A 111 -5.61 7.48 -25.28
N SER A 112 -5.89 6.93 -26.47
CA SER A 112 -7.13 7.16 -27.20
C SER A 112 -8.27 6.22 -26.81
N ASP A 113 -7.98 5.00 -26.40
CA ASP A 113 -8.98 4.08 -25.88
C ASP A 113 -8.33 2.92 -25.11
N LEU A 114 -9.14 2.16 -24.36
CA LEU A 114 -8.71 0.90 -23.78
C LEU A 114 -8.39 -0.11 -24.89
N GLU A 115 -7.27 -0.81 -24.76
CA GLU A 115 -6.90 -1.87 -25.68
C GLU A 115 -7.62 -3.16 -25.31
N LEU A 116 -8.34 -3.76 -26.26
CA LEU A 116 -8.93 -5.08 -26.10
C LEU A 116 -7.84 -6.16 -26.28
N VAL A 117 -7.62 -6.97 -25.25
CA VAL A 117 -6.54 -7.97 -25.26
C VAL A 117 -7.06 -9.29 -25.80
N ALA A 118 -6.66 -9.64 -27.02
CA ALA A 118 -7.02 -10.90 -27.70
C ALA A 118 -5.80 -11.55 -28.37
N THR A 119 -5.89 -12.85 -28.63
CA THR A 119 -4.95 -13.61 -29.46
C THR A 119 -5.70 -14.33 -30.59
N ARG A 120 -4.99 -15.09 -31.43
CA ARG A 120 -5.65 -15.95 -32.44
C ARG A 120 -6.52 -17.04 -31.83
N SER A 121 -6.25 -17.43 -30.59
CA SER A 121 -6.92 -18.53 -29.91
C SER A 121 -7.84 -18.06 -28.77
N GLN A 122 -7.68 -16.82 -28.30
CA GLN A 122 -8.43 -16.27 -27.17
C GLN A 122 -9.06 -14.93 -27.54
N ASN A 123 -10.37 -14.80 -27.35
CA ASN A 123 -11.10 -13.56 -27.59
C ASN A 123 -10.94 -12.62 -26.40
N ALA A 124 -11.02 -11.31 -26.66
CA ALA A 124 -11.07 -10.33 -25.57
C ALA A 124 -12.36 -10.47 -24.73
N LEU A 125 -13.47 -10.90 -25.35
CA LEU A 125 -14.72 -11.20 -24.64
C LEU A 125 -14.58 -12.53 -23.88
N VAL A 126 -14.36 -12.42 -22.56
CA VAL A 126 -14.10 -13.57 -21.67
C VAL A 126 -15.32 -13.99 -20.86
N GLY A 127 -16.37 -13.18 -20.84
CA GLY A 127 -17.64 -13.57 -20.23
C GLY A 127 -18.80 -12.66 -20.55
N LYS A 128 -20.01 -13.10 -20.21
CA LYS A 128 -21.24 -12.34 -20.44
C LYS A 128 -22.37 -12.75 -19.49
N SER A 129 -23.30 -11.84 -19.28
CA SER A 129 -24.64 -12.09 -18.73
C SER A 129 -25.69 -11.45 -19.64
N ASP A 130 -26.97 -11.54 -19.26
CA ASP A 130 -28.04 -10.80 -19.94
C ASP A 130 -27.95 -9.28 -19.73
N ARG A 131 -27.14 -8.82 -18.76
CA ARG A 131 -27.05 -7.40 -18.37
C ARG A 131 -25.74 -6.71 -18.76
N TYR A 132 -24.65 -7.46 -18.94
CA TYR A 132 -23.33 -6.89 -19.22
C TYR A 132 -22.39 -7.89 -19.90
N THR A 133 -21.39 -7.40 -20.63
CA THR A 133 -20.27 -8.18 -21.16
C THR A 133 -19.01 -7.98 -20.32
N ILE A 134 -18.09 -8.95 -20.35
CA ILE A 134 -16.82 -8.91 -19.64
C ILE A 134 -15.68 -9.06 -20.65
N THR A 135 -14.80 -8.07 -20.72
CA THR A 135 -13.73 -8.00 -21.72
C THR A 135 -12.37 -7.78 -21.06
N THR A 136 -11.34 -8.50 -21.49
CA THR A 136 -9.96 -8.26 -21.07
C THR A 136 -9.42 -6.99 -21.72
N VAL A 137 -8.88 -6.10 -20.89
CA VAL A 137 -8.40 -4.79 -21.31
C VAL A 137 -7.01 -4.46 -20.78
N ARG A 138 -6.29 -3.64 -21.54
CA ARG A 138 -5.01 -3.03 -21.17
C ARG A 138 -5.05 -1.53 -21.47
N TRP A 139 -4.31 -0.72 -20.71
CA TRP A 139 -4.15 0.70 -20.98
C TRP A 139 -2.74 1.21 -20.61
N PRO A 140 -2.17 2.14 -21.39
CA PRO A 140 -0.93 2.83 -21.03
C PRO A 140 -1.09 3.64 -19.73
N VAL A 141 -0.03 3.70 -18.93
CA VAL A 141 -0.03 4.42 -17.65
C VAL A 141 1.19 5.32 -17.51
N LEU A 142 2.39 4.74 -17.48
CA LEU A 142 3.66 5.46 -17.57
C LEU A 142 4.40 4.94 -18.81
N ASP A 143 5.48 5.59 -19.20
CA ASP A 143 6.29 5.09 -20.31
C ASP A 143 6.72 3.63 -20.03
N GLY A 144 6.36 2.70 -20.91
CA GLY A 144 6.61 1.26 -20.73
C GLY A 144 5.82 0.55 -19.61
N VAL A 145 4.88 1.22 -18.94
CA VAL A 145 4.04 0.63 -17.87
C VAL A 145 2.58 0.69 -18.24
N HIS A 146 1.89 -0.45 -18.12
CA HIS A 146 0.47 -0.57 -18.38
C HIS A 146 -0.32 -0.95 -17.11
N GLY A 147 -1.61 -0.63 -17.14
CA GLY A 147 -2.62 -1.33 -16.36
C GLY A 147 -3.23 -2.45 -17.19
N GLU A 148 -3.49 -3.59 -16.57
CA GLU A 148 -4.24 -4.69 -17.19
C GLU A 148 -5.35 -5.15 -16.25
N GLY A 149 -6.48 -5.57 -16.80
CA GLY A 149 -7.66 -5.93 -16.01
C GLY A 149 -8.85 -6.37 -16.86
N LEU A 150 -10.05 -6.17 -16.31
CA LEU A 150 -11.32 -6.44 -16.99
C LEU A 150 -12.15 -5.17 -17.11
N LEU A 151 -12.91 -5.07 -18.20
CA LEU A 151 -13.98 -4.11 -18.43
C LEU A 151 -15.31 -4.88 -18.42
N LEU A 152 -16.22 -4.48 -17.53
CA LEU A 152 -17.60 -4.93 -17.50
C LEU A 152 -18.48 -3.81 -18.04
N ASP A 153 -19.17 -4.03 -19.15
CA ASP A 153 -19.96 -2.99 -19.82
C ASP A 153 -21.43 -3.40 -19.94
N PRO A 154 -22.40 -2.54 -19.52
CA PRO A 154 -23.81 -2.84 -19.66
C PRO A 154 -24.24 -3.11 -21.10
N VAL A 155 -25.16 -4.06 -21.28
CA VAL A 155 -25.73 -4.42 -22.59
C VAL A 155 -27.15 -3.88 -22.70
N GLY A 156 -27.48 -3.33 -23.88
CA GLY A 156 -28.83 -2.85 -24.20
C GLY A 156 -29.22 -1.53 -23.53
N VAL A 157 -28.37 -0.99 -22.64
CA VAL A 157 -28.57 0.30 -21.96
C VAL A 157 -27.25 1.07 -21.90
N ALA A 158 -27.31 2.39 -21.94
CA ALA A 158 -26.13 3.22 -21.72
C ALA A 158 -25.70 3.16 -20.24
N PRO A 159 -24.38 3.11 -19.95
CA PRO A 159 -23.90 3.12 -18.57
C PRO A 159 -24.27 4.43 -17.86
N ARG A 160 -24.60 4.33 -16.57
CA ARG A 160 -25.00 5.48 -15.75
C ARG A 160 -23.86 6.09 -14.93
N ALA A 161 -22.79 5.33 -14.74
CA ALA A 161 -21.56 5.73 -14.07
C ALA A 161 -20.38 4.91 -14.59
N VAL A 162 -19.17 5.41 -14.38
CA VAL A 162 -17.93 4.64 -14.55
C VAL A 162 -17.37 4.36 -13.16
N VAL A 163 -17.14 3.09 -12.84
CA VAL A 163 -16.59 2.69 -11.54
C VAL A 163 -15.32 1.87 -11.72
N ILE A 164 -14.26 2.29 -11.04
CA ILE A 164 -13.02 1.52 -10.94
C ILE A 164 -13.11 0.70 -9.66
N VAL A 165 -13.23 -0.62 -9.78
CA VAL A 165 -13.33 -1.55 -8.65
C VAL A 165 -11.98 -2.18 -8.43
N ILE A 166 -11.35 -1.89 -7.30
CA ILE A 166 -10.00 -2.34 -6.97
C ILE A 166 -10.10 -3.49 -5.96
N PRO A 167 -9.79 -4.73 -6.36
CA PRO A 167 -9.80 -5.87 -5.45
C PRO A 167 -8.68 -5.77 -4.39
N ASP A 168 -8.72 -6.64 -3.39
CA ASP A 168 -7.51 -6.92 -2.60
C ASP A 168 -6.41 -7.51 -3.50
N CYS A 169 -5.13 -7.32 -3.16
CA CYS A 169 -4.04 -7.77 -4.02
C CYS A 169 -3.94 -9.30 -4.18
N GLU A 170 -4.60 -10.08 -3.33
CA GLU A 170 -4.70 -11.53 -3.50
C GLU A 170 -5.94 -11.97 -4.30
N GLN A 171 -6.83 -11.04 -4.65
CA GLN A 171 -8.02 -11.29 -5.45
C GLN A 171 -7.79 -10.95 -6.91
N LEU A 172 -8.24 -11.84 -7.80
CA LEU A 172 -8.16 -11.63 -9.24
C LEU A 172 -9.36 -10.81 -9.76
N PRO A 173 -9.17 -9.98 -10.80
CA PRO A 173 -10.27 -9.31 -11.49
C PRO A 173 -11.41 -10.25 -11.88
N GLU A 174 -11.08 -11.46 -12.36
CA GLU A 174 -12.02 -12.46 -12.82
C GLU A 174 -12.91 -12.99 -11.69
N ALA A 175 -12.36 -13.11 -10.47
CA ALA A 175 -13.11 -13.52 -9.30
C ALA A 175 -14.09 -12.42 -8.84
N GLN A 176 -13.68 -11.16 -8.89
CA GLN A 176 -14.57 -10.02 -8.62
C GLN A 176 -15.66 -9.83 -9.70
N ALA A 177 -15.40 -10.26 -10.94
CA ALA A 177 -16.38 -10.28 -12.02
C ALA A 177 -17.34 -11.48 -11.97
N GLY A 178 -17.08 -12.46 -11.10
CA GLY A 178 -17.89 -13.67 -10.96
C GLY A 178 -17.66 -14.74 -12.04
N LEU A 179 -16.50 -14.73 -12.71
CA LEU A 179 -16.16 -15.71 -13.76
C LEU A 179 -15.70 -17.06 -13.19
N PHE A 180 -14.90 -17.03 -12.13
CA PHE A 180 -14.46 -18.21 -11.40
C PHE A 180 -13.97 -17.83 -9.99
N SER A 181 -13.78 -18.83 -9.13
CA SER A 181 -13.55 -18.61 -7.68
C SER A 181 -12.18 -19.10 -7.22
N VAL A 182 -11.09 -18.65 -7.87
CA VAL A 182 -9.72 -19.03 -7.47
C VAL A 182 -8.79 -17.81 -7.33
N PRO A 183 -8.41 -17.42 -6.10
CA PRO A 183 -9.00 -17.85 -4.82
C PRO A 183 -10.49 -17.44 -4.73
N PRO A 184 -11.31 -18.12 -3.91
CA PRO A 184 -12.74 -17.90 -3.89
C PRO A 184 -13.10 -16.52 -3.35
N VAL A 185 -13.92 -15.79 -4.11
CA VAL A 185 -14.64 -14.61 -3.65
C VAL A 185 -16.10 -15.02 -3.51
N GLN A 186 -16.67 -14.82 -2.32
CA GLN A 186 -18.09 -15.10 -2.08
C GLN A 186 -18.94 -14.27 -3.03
N THR A 187 -20.04 -14.83 -3.54
CA THR A 187 -20.90 -14.19 -4.55
C THR A 187 -21.30 -12.77 -4.16
N ASP A 188 -21.65 -12.57 -2.88
CA ASP A 188 -22.09 -11.27 -2.37
C ASP A 188 -20.93 -10.27 -2.23
N SER A 189 -19.67 -10.74 -2.21
CA SER A 189 -18.46 -9.91 -2.23
C SER A 189 -17.89 -9.67 -3.62
N GLN A 190 -18.60 -10.07 -4.68
CA GLN A 190 -18.25 -9.76 -6.08
C GLN A 190 -18.67 -8.32 -6.44
N ILE A 191 -17.99 -7.33 -5.85
CA ILE A 191 -18.32 -5.90 -5.94
C ILE A 191 -18.41 -5.48 -7.42
N ALA A 192 -17.47 -5.91 -8.26
CA ALA A 192 -17.46 -5.53 -9.68
C ALA A 192 -18.70 -6.02 -10.41
N ARG A 193 -19.08 -7.27 -10.19
CA ARG A 193 -20.31 -7.85 -10.72
C ARG A 193 -21.56 -7.10 -10.24
N ARG A 194 -21.70 -6.87 -8.92
CA ARG A 194 -22.89 -6.21 -8.35
C ARG A 194 -23.09 -4.79 -8.90
N LEU A 195 -22.00 -4.07 -9.14
CA LEU A 195 -22.05 -2.73 -9.72
C LEU A 195 -22.34 -2.75 -11.23
N ALA A 196 -21.80 -3.72 -11.98
CA ALA A 196 -22.15 -3.90 -13.38
C ALA A 196 -23.63 -4.27 -13.56
N GLU A 197 -24.16 -5.18 -12.72
CA GLU A 197 -25.60 -5.51 -12.66
C GLU A 197 -26.49 -4.31 -12.32
N SER A 198 -25.91 -3.29 -11.66
CA SER A 198 -26.56 -2.02 -11.31
C SER A 198 -26.41 -0.94 -12.39
N GLY A 199 -25.95 -1.29 -13.60
CA GLY A 199 -25.88 -0.40 -14.75
C GLY A 199 -24.66 0.54 -14.78
N CYS A 200 -23.61 0.22 -14.03
CA CYS A 200 -22.33 0.90 -14.12
C CYS A 200 -21.44 0.23 -15.18
N ARG A 201 -20.65 1.03 -15.90
CA ARG A 201 -19.45 0.52 -16.58
C ARG A 201 -18.36 0.33 -15.52
N VAL A 202 -17.84 -0.87 -15.40
CA VAL A 202 -16.89 -1.22 -14.33
C VAL A 202 -15.54 -1.61 -14.92
N ILE A 203 -14.45 -1.07 -14.38
CA ILE A 203 -13.08 -1.48 -14.71
C ILE A 203 -12.45 -2.10 -13.47
N VAL A 204 -11.84 -3.27 -13.61
CA VAL A 204 -11.23 -4.03 -12.52
C VAL A 204 -9.74 -4.25 -12.81
N PRO A 205 -8.83 -3.39 -12.32
CA PRO A 205 -7.40 -3.58 -12.50
C PRO A 205 -6.87 -4.78 -11.71
N LEU A 206 -5.87 -5.47 -12.25
CA LEU A 206 -5.04 -6.40 -11.48
C LEU A 206 -4.02 -5.60 -10.65
N LEU A 207 -3.99 -5.85 -9.34
CA LEU A 207 -2.92 -5.38 -8.45
C LEU A 207 -1.75 -6.37 -8.39
N ILE A 208 -0.59 -5.88 -7.97
CA ILE A 208 0.55 -6.75 -7.70
C ILE A 208 0.30 -7.53 -6.40
N ASN A 209 0.35 -8.87 -6.44
CA ASN A 209 0.09 -9.72 -5.28
C ASN A 209 1.33 -9.93 -4.38
N ARG A 210 1.13 -10.51 -3.20
CA ARG A 210 2.18 -10.85 -2.23
C ARG A 210 2.67 -12.29 -2.33
N ARG A 211 2.57 -12.90 -3.51
CA ARG A 211 3.22 -14.19 -3.77
C ARG A 211 4.69 -13.99 -4.11
N THR A 212 5.42 -15.10 -4.28
CA THR A 212 6.89 -15.10 -4.41
C THR A 212 7.39 -15.80 -5.67
N GLN A 213 6.51 -16.41 -6.49
CA GLN A 213 6.93 -17.30 -7.58
C GLN A 213 7.79 -16.62 -8.66
N PHE A 214 7.68 -15.29 -8.81
CA PHE A 214 8.48 -14.49 -9.74
C PHE A 214 9.52 -13.61 -9.04
N SER A 215 9.62 -13.69 -7.71
CA SER A 215 10.59 -12.91 -6.95
C SER A 215 12.01 -13.43 -7.17
N ALA A 216 12.88 -12.54 -7.66
CA ALA A 216 14.29 -12.83 -7.83
C ALA A 216 15.13 -11.59 -7.49
N ILE A 217 16.37 -11.84 -7.04
CA ILE A 217 17.35 -10.81 -6.71
C ILE A 217 18.70 -11.14 -7.37
N ALA A 218 19.71 -10.29 -7.15
CA ALA A 218 21.04 -10.39 -7.76
C ALA A 218 20.98 -10.42 -9.30
N GLY A 219 20.18 -9.51 -9.88
CA GLY A 219 19.95 -9.45 -11.33
C GLY A 219 19.22 -10.68 -11.86
N GLY A 220 18.28 -11.22 -11.10
CA GLY A 220 17.51 -12.42 -11.47
C GLY A 220 18.20 -13.76 -11.21
N ARG A 221 19.45 -13.77 -10.71
CA ARG A 221 20.25 -15.00 -10.54
C ARG A 221 19.85 -15.85 -9.34
N ARG A 222 19.24 -15.24 -8.32
CA ARG A 222 18.82 -15.94 -7.09
C ARG A 222 17.32 -15.74 -6.87
N LYS A 223 16.57 -16.83 -6.74
CA LYS A 223 15.17 -16.77 -6.27
C LYS A 223 15.12 -16.16 -4.88
N SER A 224 14.11 -15.32 -4.63
CA SER A 224 13.93 -14.67 -3.34
C SER A 224 12.65 -15.11 -2.67
N THR A 225 12.67 -15.15 -1.34
CA THR A 225 11.47 -15.39 -0.51
C THR A 225 10.72 -14.10 -0.16
N ALA A 226 11.23 -12.93 -0.55
CA ALA A 226 10.49 -11.67 -0.48
C ALA A 226 9.33 -11.67 -1.48
N ASN A 227 8.19 -11.12 -1.10
CA ASN A 227 7.01 -11.10 -1.96
C ASN A 227 7.13 -10.05 -3.08
N HIS A 228 6.32 -10.18 -4.13
CA HIS A 228 6.45 -9.30 -5.30
C HIS A 228 6.22 -7.82 -4.98
N ARG A 229 5.26 -7.49 -4.11
CA ARG A 229 5.01 -6.09 -3.69
C ARG A 229 6.22 -5.50 -2.99
N GLU A 230 6.84 -6.26 -2.09
CA GLU A 230 8.04 -5.83 -1.38
C GLU A 230 9.24 -5.63 -2.31
N ILE A 231 9.46 -6.53 -3.28
CA ILE A 231 10.54 -6.38 -4.27
C ILE A 231 10.38 -5.06 -5.04
N LEU A 232 9.18 -4.79 -5.56
CA LEU A 232 8.91 -3.55 -6.29
C LEU A 232 8.96 -2.31 -5.39
N TYR A 233 8.45 -2.40 -4.16
CA TYR A 233 8.54 -1.33 -3.17
C TYR A 233 10.01 -0.97 -2.90
N ARG A 234 10.88 -1.94 -2.64
CA ARG A 234 12.30 -1.71 -2.34
C ARG A 234 13.00 -1.01 -3.51
N ALA A 235 12.70 -1.40 -4.75
CA ALA A 235 13.25 -0.77 -5.95
C ALA A 235 12.73 0.67 -6.12
N ALA A 236 11.43 0.88 -6.00
CA ALA A 236 10.79 2.18 -6.17
C ALA A 236 11.18 3.19 -5.07
N TYR A 237 11.26 2.73 -3.82
CA TYR A 237 11.53 3.56 -2.65
C TYR A 237 12.83 4.36 -2.78
N GLN A 238 13.91 3.69 -3.21
CA GLN A 238 15.21 4.35 -3.40
C GLN A 238 15.16 5.45 -4.46
N MET A 239 14.26 5.32 -5.43
CA MET A 239 14.05 6.29 -6.50
C MET A 239 13.03 7.38 -6.13
N GLY A 240 12.59 7.45 -4.87
CA GLY A 240 11.58 8.41 -4.40
C GLY A 240 10.19 8.15 -4.97
N ARG A 241 9.91 6.89 -5.37
CA ARG A 241 8.59 6.40 -5.79
C ARG A 241 8.07 5.39 -4.79
N HIS A 242 6.81 5.00 -4.95
CA HIS A 242 6.17 4.00 -4.11
C HIS A 242 5.26 3.10 -4.95
N LEU A 243 5.12 1.83 -4.58
CA LEU A 243 4.22 0.90 -5.28
C LEU A 243 2.76 1.37 -5.25
N ILE A 244 2.28 1.82 -4.07
CA ILE A 244 1.01 2.56 -3.94
C ILE A 244 0.87 3.65 -5.00
N GLY A 245 1.90 4.47 -5.20
CA GLY A 245 1.89 5.53 -6.21
C GLY A 245 1.72 5.00 -7.63
N TYR A 246 2.43 3.93 -8.00
CA TYR A 246 2.26 3.29 -9.29
C TYR A 246 0.85 2.73 -9.49
N GLU A 247 0.28 2.08 -8.48
CA GLU A 247 -1.09 1.54 -8.57
C GLU A 247 -2.14 2.67 -8.59
N VAL A 248 -1.93 3.77 -7.88
CA VAL A 248 -2.74 4.99 -8.01
C VAL A 248 -2.62 5.58 -9.42
N GLN A 249 -1.42 5.65 -10.01
CA GLN A 249 -1.26 6.11 -11.40
C GLN A 249 -2.08 5.26 -12.38
N LYS A 250 -2.16 3.94 -12.19
CA LYS A 250 -3.00 3.05 -13.02
C LYS A 250 -4.48 3.42 -12.94
N VAL A 251 -4.96 3.78 -11.75
CA VAL A 251 -6.33 4.26 -11.52
C VAL A 251 -6.55 5.62 -12.18
N LEU A 252 -5.63 6.57 -11.98
CA LEU A 252 -5.77 7.92 -12.52
C LEU A 252 -5.67 7.97 -14.05
N ALA A 253 -4.97 7.03 -14.67
CA ALA A 253 -4.96 6.87 -16.13
C ALA A 253 -6.37 6.54 -16.68
N LEU A 254 -7.16 5.75 -15.96
CA LEU A 254 -8.57 5.48 -16.32
C LEU A 254 -9.46 6.72 -16.12
N VAL A 255 -9.20 7.50 -15.07
CA VAL A 255 -9.88 8.79 -14.85
C VAL A 255 -9.58 9.76 -15.99
N ASP A 256 -8.31 9.86 -16.42
CA ASP A 256 -7.91 10.68 -17.56
C ASP A 256 -8.61 10.24 -18.83
N TRP A 257 -8.59 8.93 -19.14
CA TRP A 257 -9.24 8.38 -20.33
C TRP A 257 -10.72 8.70 -20.41
N HIS A 258 -11.47 8.52 -19.31
CA HIS A 258 -12.92 8.75 -19.28
C HIS A 258 -13.29 10.24 -19.45
N LEU A 259 -12.43 11.15 -19.00
CA LEU A 259 -12.72 12.59 -19.03
C LEU A 259 -12.28 13.30 -20.32
N ARG A 260 -11.72 12.55 -21.27
CA ARG A 260 -11.36 13.09 -22.59
C ARG A 260 -12.60 13.66 -23.31
N PRO A 261 -12.43 14.70 -24.14
CA PRO A 261 -13.54 15.27 -24.89
C PRO A 261 -14.01 14.30 -25.98
N THR A 262 -15.12 13.61 -25.75
CA THR A 262 -15.74 12.68 -26.72
C THR A 262 -17.06 13.20 -27.30
N GLY A 263 -17.55 14.34 -26.80
CA GLY A 263 -18.89 14.89 -27.12
C GLY A 263 -20.04 14.20 -26.38
N ALA A 264 -19.78 13.06 -25.70
CA ALA A 264 -20.77 12.39 -24.86
C ALA A 264 -20.91 13.07 -23.48
N PRO A 265 -22.09 12.96 -22.82
CA PRO A 265 -22.26 13.41 -21.44
C PRO A 265 -21.25 12.74 -20.50
N ARG A 266 -20.66 13.52 -19.59
CA ARG A 266 -19.72 12.99 -18.59
C ARG A 266 -20.47 12.22 -17.52
N LEU A 267 -20.17 10.94 -17.40
CA LEU A 267 -20.68 10.09 -16.32
C LEU A 267 -19.89 10.32 -15.02
N PRO A 268 -20.52 10.24 -13.84
CA PRO A 268 -19.82 10.32 -12.57
C PRO A 268 -18.83 9.16 -12.43
N ILE A 269 -17.72 9.42 -11.74
CA ILE A 269 -16.62 8.47 -11.56
C ILE A 269 -16.61 8.00 -10.11
N GLY A 270 -16.75 6.69 -9.92
CA GLY A 270 -16.60 6.04 -8.63
C GLY A 270 -15.30 5.27 -8.55
N VAL A 271 -14.69 5.22 -7.37
CA VAL A 271 -13.62 4.25 -7.08
C VAL A 271 -14.01 3.50 -5.82
N VAL A 272 -13.97 2.17 -5.85
CA VAL A 272 -14.30 1.35 -4.68
C VAL A 272 -13.32 0.22 -4.57
N GLY A 273 -12.90 -0.12 -3.35
CA GLY A 273 -12.01 -1.24 -3.18
C GLY A 273 -12.05 -1.90 -1.82
N TYR A 274 -11.49 -3.11 -1.79
CA TYR A 274 -11.42 -3.99 -0.63
C TYR A 274 -9.95 -4.26 -0.25
N GLY A 275 -9.59 -4.23 1.03
CA GLY A 275 -8.24 -4.56 1.48
C GLY A 275 -7.19 -3.60 0.91
N GLU A 276 -6.17 -4.13 0.20
CA GLU A 276 -5.25 -3.26 -0.56
C GLU A 276 -5.97 -2.34 -1.55
N GLY A 277 -7.03 -2.81 -2.19
CA GLY A 277 -7.82 -1.98 -3.07
C GLY A 277 -8.53 -0.84 -2.35
N GLY A 278 -8.88 -1.03 -1.07
CA GLY A 278 -9.42 0.03 -0.21
C GLY A 278 -8.40 1.13 0.05
N LEU A 279 -7.14 0.74 0.29
CA LEU A 279 -5.99 1.66 0.38
C LEU A 279 -5.86 2.48 -0.91
N ILE A 280 -5.72 1.79 -2.05
CA ILE A 280 -5.50 2.47 -3.34
C ILE A 280 -6.68 3.39 -3.69
N SER A 281 -7.91 2.96 -3.39
CA SER A 281 -9.13 3.76 -3.61
C SER A 281 -9.12 5.06 -2.80
N LEU A 282 -8.80 4.97 -1.49
CA LEU A 282 -8.69 6.14 -0.61
C LEU A 282 -7.63 7.10 -1.12
N TYR A 283 -6.44 6.60 -1.44
CA TYR A 283 -5.33 7.43 -1.90
C TYR A 283 -5.62 8.08 -3.25
N ALA A 284 -6.19 7.35 -4.21
CA ALA A 284 -6.58 7.90 -5.52
C ALA A 284 -7.62 9.04 -5.37
N ALA A 285 -8.67 8.83 -4.58
CA ALA A 285 -9.67 9.86 -4.32
C ALA A 285 -9.10 11.05 -3.51
N ALA A 286 -8.13 10.80 -2.64
CA ALA A 286 -7.44 11.81 -1.86
C ALA A 286 -6.47 12.66 -2.68
N VAL A 287 -5.94 12.19 -3.81
CA VAL A 287 -5.06 13.01 -4.69
C VAL A 287 -5.77 13.60 -5.90
N ASP A 288 -6.91 13.03 -6.32
CA ASP A 288 -7.60 13.47 -7.53
C ASP A 288 -9.05 13.90 -7.23
N THR A 289 -9.35 15.17 -7.52
CA THR A 289 -10.64 15.79 -7.21
C THR A 289 -11.76 15.42 -8.20
N ARG A 290 -11.44 14.72 -9.29
CA ARG A 290 -12.40 14.36 -10.36
C ARG A 290 -13.21 13.11 -10.02
N ILE A 291 -12.77 12.31 -9.05
CA ILE A 291 -13.50 11.14 -8.53
C ILE A 291 -14.68 11.61 -7.69
N THR A 292 -15.91 11.25 -8.05
CA THR A 292 -17.15 11.74 -7.42
C THR A 292 -17.42 11.12 -6.05
N ALA A 293 -17.18 9.81 -5.91
CA ALA A 293 -17.38 9.08 -4.66
C ALA A 293 -16.34 7.97 -4.51
N VAL A 294 -15.94 7.70 -3.28
CA VAL A 294 -15.05 6.59 -2.94
C VAL A 294 -15.69 5.62 -1.95
N GLY A 295 -15.55 4.32 -2.20
CA GLY A 295 -15.95 3.25 -1.30
C GLY A 295 -14.73 2.51 -0.75
N ILE A 296 -14.65 2.33 0.57
CA ILE A 296 -13.50 1.69 1.23
C ILE A 296 -14.02 0.56 2.12
N SER A 297 -13.66 -0.68 1.77
CA SER A 297 -14.09 -1.88 2.50
C SER A 297 -12.89 -2.61 3.10
N GLY A 298 -12.97 -2.98 4.39
CA GLY A 298 -11.99 -3.85 5.04
C GLY A 298 -10.57 -3.28 5.15
N TYR A 299 -10.40 -1.96 5.17
CA TYR A 299 -9.07 -1.29 5.23
C TYR A 299 -8.96 -0.19 6.29
N PHE A 300 -9.92 0.74 6.34
CA PHE A 300 -9.84 2.03 7.04
C PHE A 300 -9.55 1.90 8.56
N SER A 301 -8.53 2.59 9.09
CA SER A 301 -8.11 2.49 10.49
C SER A 301 -7.14 3.62 10.93
N SER A 302 -6.78 3.70 12.22
CA SER A 302 -5.92 4.76 12.82
C SER A 302 -4.46 4.84 12.27
N ARG A 303 -3.99 3.82 11.54
CA ARG A 303 -2.63 3.71 10.94
C ARG A 303 -1.44 3.83 11.91
N GLN A 304 -1.64 4.06 13.22
CA GLN A 304 -0.53 4.22 14.17
C GLN A 304 0.30 2.95 14.42
N GLU A 305 -0.25 1.79 14.06
CA GLU A 305 0.44 0.49 14.11
C GLU A 305 0.95 0.07 12.72
N MET A 306 1.04 0.99 11.75
CA MET A 306 1.44 0.66 10.37
C MET A 306 2.85 0.04 10.29
N TRP A 307 3.71 0.27 11.28
CA TRP A 307 5.04 -0.34 11.35
C TRP A 307 5.01 -1.87 11.54
N GLU A 308 3.88 -2.45 11.98
CA GLU A 308 3.67 -3.91 12.02
C GLU A 308 3.23 -4.47 10.66
N GLU A 309 2.70 -3.63 9.77
CA GLU A 309 2.12 -4.05 8.49
C GLU A 309 3.21 -4.35 7.44
N PRO A 310 2.87 -5.02 6.32
CA PRO A 310 3.82 -5.25 5.24
C PRO A 310 4.52 -3.96 4.81
N ILE A 311 5.85 -4.03 4.62
CA ILE A 311 6.67 -2.85 4.33
C ILE A 311 6.22 -2.13 3.04
N ASP A 312 5.54 -2.83 2.14
CA ASP A 312 4.92 -2.24 0.94
C ASP A 312 3.77 -1.26 1.22
N ARG A 313 3.32 -1.13 2.48
CA ARG A 313 2.40 -0.09 2.95
C ARG A 313 3.11 1.09 3.63
N ASN A 314 4.42 1.02 3.86
CA ASN A 314 5.16 2.06 4.58
C ASN A 314 5.50 3.25 3.67
N VAL A 315 4.74 4.34 3.81
CA VAL A 315 4.99 5.59 3.09
C VAL A 315 5.82 6.53 3.97
N PHE A 316 7.02 6.86 3.50
CA PHE A 316 7.94 7.75 4.22
C PHE A 316 7.31 9.12 4.49
N GLY A 317 7.28 9.51 5.77
CA GLY A 317 6.72 10.79 6.22
C GLY A 317 5.18 10.84 6.26
N LEU A 318 4.46 9.74 6.03
CA LEU A 318 2.99 9.73 6.04
C LEU A 318 2.40 10.25 7.35
N LEU A 319 2.79 9.64 8.47
CA LEU A 319 2.21 9.93 9.79
C LEU A 319 2.57 11.34 10.32
N ALA A 320 3.51 12.04 9.69
CA ALA A 320 3.81 13.44 10.03
C ALA A 320 2.65 14.39 9.66
N GLU A 321 1.78 13.99 8.74
CA GLU A 321 0.69 14.84 8.24
C GLU A 321 -0.65 14.10 8.11
N PHE A 322 -0.64 12.78 7.92
CA PHE A 322 -1.80 11.98 7.56
C PHE A 322 -1.99 10.75 8.44
N GLY A 323 -3.24 10.45 8.78
CA GLY A 323 -3.76 9.11 9.02
C GLY A 323 -4.98 8.89 8.11
N ASP A 324 -5.69 7.78 8.22
CA ASP A 324 -6.82 7.53 7.31
C ASP A 324 -7.94 8.58 7.48
N ALA A 325 -8.17 9.10 8.68
CA ALA A 325 -9.11 10.20 8.87
C ALA A 325 -8.71 11.45 8.07
N GLU A 326 -7.45 11.87 8.13
CA GLU A 326 -6.96 13.00 7.34
C GLU A 326 -7.07 12.72 5.84
N LEU A 327 -6.73 11.51 5.39
CA LEU A 327 -6.87 11.12 3.99
C LEU A 327 -8.33 11.18 3.53
N ALA A 328 -9.28 10.71 4.35
CA ALA A 328 -10.71 10.86 4.07
C ALA A 328 -11.13 12.34 3.99
N THR A 329 -10.54 13.20 4.83
CA THR A 329 -10.80 14.65 4.77
C THR A 329 -10.26 15.31 3.50
N LEU A 330 -9.29 14.70 2.78
CA LEU A 330 -8.86 15.18 1.46
C LEU A 330 -9.89 14.90 0.37
N VAL A 331 -10.80 13.95 0.59
CA VAL A 331 -11.88 13.64 -0.37
C VAL A 331 -13.01 14.66 -0.27
N ALA A 332 -13.30 15.13 0.94
CA ALA A 332 -14.33 16.13 1.22
C ALA A 332 -14.18 17.38 0.31
N PRO A 333 -15.31 17.97 -0.14
CA PRO A 333 -16.70 17.67 0.21
C PRO A 333 -17.30 16.47 -0.57
N ARG A 334 -16.52 15.79 -1.40
CA ARG A 334 -16.98 14.60 -2.14
C ARG A 334 -17.20 13.45 -1.16
N SER A 335 -17.97 12.46 -1.59
CA SER A 335 -18.50 11.45 -0.68
C SER A 335 -17.50 10.31 -0.42
N VAL A 336 -17.37 9.94 0.85
CA VAL A 336 -16.62 8.78 1.33
C VAL A 336 -17.59 7.81 1.98
N VAL A 337 -17.61 6.56 1.52
CA VAL A 337 -18.39 5.48 2.13
C VAL A 337 -17.40 4.45 2.66
N ILE A 338 -17.46 4.16 3.96
CA ILE A 338 -16.55 3.24 4.64
C ILE A 338 -17.37 2.05 5.14
N GLU A 339 -16.88 0.85 4.87
CA GLU A 339 -17.42 -0.40 5.38
C GLU A 339 -16.46 -1.01 6.40
N ALA A 340 -16.92 -1.10 7.65
CA ALA A 340 -16.31 -1.96 8.66
C ALA A 340 -16.79 -3.40 8.42
N CYS A 341 -15.90 -4.23 7.89
CA CYS A 341 -16.11 -5.65 7.63
C CYS A 341 -14.80 -6.40 7.90
N ALA A 342 -14.82 -7.73 7.73
CA ALA A 342 -13.60 -8.51 7.76
C ALA A 342 -12.64 -8.03 6.66
N GLY A 343 -11.43 -7.65 7.05
CA GLY A 343 -10.34 -7.28 6.16
C GLY A 343 -9.34 -8.42 5.95
N PRO A 344 -8.42 -8.31 4.96
CA PRO A 344 -7.40 -9.31 4.73
C PRO A 344 -6.47 -9.47 5.93
N MET A 345 -6.20 -10.73 6.30
CA MET A 345 -5.21 -11.10 7.31
C MET A 345 -3.90 -11.44 6.61
N ILE A 346 -2.81 -10.76 6.98
CA ILE A 346 -1.50 -10.94 6.35
C ILE A 346 -0.51 -11.37 7.42
N VAL A 347 0.26 -12.42 7.15
CA VAL A 347 1.38 -12.85 7.98
C VAL A 347 2.57 -13.13 7.07
N ILE A 348 3.64 -12.36 7.24
CA ILE A 348 4.94 -12.61 6.63
C ILE A 348 5.88 -13.08 7.74
N ALA A 349 6.33 -14.33 7.64
CA ALA A 349 7.19 -14.94 8.66
C ALA A 349 8.59 -14.32 8.67
N ALA A 350 9.23 -14.33 9.84
CA ALA A 350 10.65 -14.00 9.96
C ALA A 350 11.53 -15.10 9.36
N GLY A 351 12.79 -14.76 9.05
CA GLY A 351 13.80 -15.72 8.57
C GLY A 351 13.90 -15.88 7.06
N GLY A 352 13.10 -15.13 6.28
CA GLY A 352 13.23 -15.02 4.82
C GLY A 352 13.96 -13.75 4.37
N ASP A 353 13.98 -13.52 3.04
CA ASP A 353 14.48 -12.28 2.43
C ASP A 353 13.51 -11.10 2.61
N GLY A 354 12.23 -11.40 2.89
CA GLY A 354 11.17 -10.40 3.09
C GLY A 354 11.11 -9.89 4.53
N ALA A 355 10.64 -8.65 4.70
CA ALA A 355 10.44 -8.06 6.01
C ALA A 355 9.26 -8.76 6.74
N PRO A 356 9.44 -9.22 7.99
CA PRO A 356 8.37 -9.82 8.76
C PRO A 356 7.27 -8.80 9.02
N ALA A 357 6.02 -9.24 8.93
CA ALA A 357 4.86 -8.36 9.06
C ALA A 357 3.61 -9.10 9.49
N LYS A 358 2.69 -8.38 10.14
CA LYS A 358 1.36 -8.82 10.51
C LYS A 358 0.36 -7.70 10.22
N ALA A 359 -0.56 -7.92 9.29
CA ALA A 359 -1.74 -7.08 9.15
C ALA A 359 -2.97 -7.84 9.64
N ARG A 360 -3.79 -7.17 10.45
CA ARG A 360 -5.02 -7.72 11.01
C ARG A 360 -6.22 -7.04 10.37
N SER A 361 -7.36 -7.73 10.38
CA SER A 361 -8.65 -7.12 10.05
C SER A 361 -8.87 -5.90 10.94
N PRO A 362 -9.25 -4.73 10.38
CA PRO A 362 -9.55 -3.54 11.17
C PRO A 362 -10.69 -3.83 12.17
N PRO A 363 -10.48 -3.66 13.49
CA PRO A 363 -11.57 -3.83 14.45
C PRO A 363 -12.64 -2.76 14.27
N ALA A 364 -13.93 -3.11 14.29
CA ALA A 364 -15.04 -2.16 14.08
C ALA A 364 -14.97 -0.93 14.98
N GLU A 365 -14.58 -1.11 16.24
CA GLU A 365 -14.40 0.00 17.18
C GLU A 365 -13.34 1.00 16.70
N ARG A 366 -12.20 0.50 16.21
CA ARG A 366 -11.14 1.35 15.67
C ARG A 366 -11.58 2.07 14.39
N VAL A 367 -12.35 1.39 13.54
CA VAL A 367 -12.98 2.01 12.36
C VAL A 367 -13.93 3.14 12.78
N ARG A 368 -14.83 2.88 13.75
CA ARG A 368 -15.75 3.89 14.30
C ARG A 368 -15.01 5.11 14.83
N SER A 369 -14.00 4.90 15.66
CA SER A 369 -13.22 5.98 16.25
C SER A 369 -12.51 6.82 15.19
N GLU A 370 -11.92 6.18 14.17
CA GLU A 370 -11.24 6.88 13.09
C GLU A 370 -12.23 7.63 12.18
N VAL A 371 -13.42 7.08 11.93
CA VAL A 371 -14.50 7.79 11.22
C VAL A 371 -15.01 8.97 12.03
N GLY A 372 -15.17 8.81 13.35
CA GLY A 372 -15.53 9.90 14.26
C GLY A 372 -14.53 11.05 14.15
N ARG A 373 -13.23 10.73 14.23
CA ARG A 373 -12.15 11.69 14.05
C ARG A 373 -12.20 12.39 12.69
N ALA A 374 -12.49 11.66 11.61
CA ALA A 374 -12.62 12.25 10.27
C ALA A 374 -13.78 13.25 10.19
N ARG A 375 -14.91 12.94 10.83
CA ARG A 375 -16.08 13.82 10.91
C ARG A 375 -15.79 15.06 11.76
N GLU A 376 -15.10 14.91 12.89
CA GLU A 376 -14.67 16.04 13.73
C GLU A 376 -13.74 17.00 12.98
N LEU A 377 -12.82 16.48 12.17
CA LEU A 377 -11.92 17.29 11.33
C LEU A 377 -12.66 18.06 10.23
N LEU A 378 -13.90 17.71 9.94
CA LEU A 378 -14.77 18.34 8.95
C LEU A 378 -15.90 19.16 9.59
N ASP A 379 -15.91 19.33 10.92
CA ASP A 379 -16.95 20.08 11.60
C ASP A 379 -17.06 21.51 11.04
N GLY A 380 -18.29 21.95 10.81
CA GLY A 380 -18.59 23.22 10.13
C GLY A 380 -18.55 23.18 8.59
N LEU A 381 -18.00 22.15 7.93
CA LEU A 381 -18.02 22.05 6.46
C LEU A 381 -19.37 21.54 5.94
N ALA A 382 -20.17 22.44 5.37
CA ALA A 382 -21.46 22.08 4.79
C ALA A 382 -21.32 21.06 3.64
N GLY A 383 -22.14 20.01 3.67
CA GLY A 383 -22.23 18.99 2.61
C GLY A 383 -21.16 17.90 2.67
N ALA A 384 -20.24 17.92 3.63
CA ALA A 384 -19.30 16.82 3.86
C ALA A 384 -20.04 15.52 4.19
N ALA A 385 -19.68 14.43 3.52
CA ALA A 385 -20.33 13.13 3.69
C ALA A 385 -19.28 12.02 3.88
N ILE A 386 -19.14 11.58 5.13
CA ILE A 386 -18.41 10.36 5.50
C ILE A 386 -19.42 9.39 6.12
N ASP A 387 -19.86 8.42 5.32
CA ASP A 387 -20.79 7.37 5.74
C ASP A 387 -20.02 6.16 6.28
N LEU A 388 -20.55 5.54 7.34
CA LEU A 388 -20.04 4.30 7.90
C LEU A 388 -21.13 3.24 7.85
N ILE A 389 -20.79 2.09 7.28
CA ILE A 389 -21.59 0.87 7.26
C ILE A 389 -20.84 -0.18 8.07
N GLU A 390 -21.52 -0.85 8.99
CA GLU A 390 -20.94 -1.96 9.75
C GLU A 390 -21.60 -3.27 9.32
N SER A 391 -20.81 -4.14 8.69
CA SER A 391 -21.25 -5.46 8.24
C SER A 391 -20.97 -6.47 9.36
N ASP A 392 -22.03 -7.05 9.93
CA ASP A 392 -22.00 -7.99 11.06
C ASP A 392 -21.03 -7.56 12.18
N GLY A 393 -21.15 -6.30 12.62
CA GLY A 393 -20.31 -5.73 13.68
C GLY A 393 -18.82 -5.67 13.35
N GLY A 394 -18.47 -5.61 12.06
CA GLY A 394 -17.09 -5.58 11.55
C GLY A 394 -16.51 -6.93 11.20
N THR A 395 -17.27 -8.01 11.27
CA THR A 395 -16.80 -9.37 10.93
C THR A 395 -17.50 -9.94 9.69
N GLY A 396 -18.44 -9.18 9.12
CA GLY A 396 -19.17 -9.56 7.92
C GLY A 396 -18.31 -9.53 6.68
N ILE A 397 -18.92 -9.94 5.57
CA ILE A 397 -18.28 -9.97 4.26
C ILE A 397 -18.00 -8.56 3.74
N SER A 398 -17.05 -8.43 2.83
CA SER A 398 -16.85 -7.18 2.10
C SER A 398 -17.90 -6.99 1.01
N GLY A 399 -18.22 -5.74 0.70
CA GLY A 399 -19.12 -5.40 -0.39
C GLY A 399 -20.60 -5.65 -0.07
N SER A 400 -21.02 -5.48 1.20
CA SER A 400 -22.41 -5.71 1.59
C SER A 400 -23.42 -4.89 0.77
N ASP A 401 -24.66 -5.38 0.66
CA ASP A 401 -25.73 -4.67 -0.05
C ASP A 401 -25.95 -3.24 0.51
N GLN A 402 -25.83 -3.05 1.83
CA GLN A 402 -25.95 -1.73 2.45
C GLN A 402 -24.82 -0.79 2.02
N PHE A 403 -23.58 -1.30 1.98
CA PHE A 403 -22.42 -0.54 1.51
C PHE A 403 -22.54 -0.15 0.04
N LEU A 404 -22.85 -1.11 -0.84
CA LEU A 404 -22.98 -0.86 -2.28
C LEU A 404 -24.15 0.08 -2.58
N ALA A 405 -25.28 -0.06 -1.90
CA ALA A 405 -26.41 0.85 -2.05
C ALA A 405 -26.06 2.28 -1.63
N MET A 406 -25.34 2.46 -0.50
CA MET A 406 -24.89 3.77 -0.06
C MET A 406 -23.89 4.38 -1.06
N PHE A 407 -22.92 3.59 -1.52
CA PHE A 407 -21.95 4.02 -2.53
C PHE A 407 -22.63 4.48 -3.83
N LEU A 408 -23.56 3.70 -4.38
CA LEU A 408 -24.31 4.04 -5.59
C LEU A 408 -25.17 5.30 -5.41
N ARG A 409 -25.78 5.47 -4.22
CA ARG A 409 -26.52 6.68 -3.88
C ARG A 409 -25.62 7.92 -3.89
N ARG A 410 -24.44 7.82 -3.28
CA ARG A 410 -23.45 8.92 -3.25
C ARG A 410 -22.82 9.22 -4.60
N LEU A 411 -22.66 8.20 -5.45
CA LEU A 411 -22.05 8.35 -6.78
C LEU A 411 -22.94 9.11 -7.76
N GLY A 412 -24.25 8.88 -7.72
CA GLY A 412 -25.17 9.49 -8.68
C GLY A 412 -26.65 9.22 -8.43
N SER A 413 -27.05 8.99 -7.16
CA SER A 413 -28.42 8.57 -6.80
C SER A 413 -28.87 7.31 -7.53
N LEU A 414 -27.94 6.37 -7.74
CA LEU A 414 -28.20 5.09 -8.39
C LEU A 414 -28.73 4.07 -7.37
N GLU A 415 -29.47 3.07 -7.84
CA GLU A 415 -30.01 1.99 -7.02
C GLU A 415 -29.24 0.69 -7.25
N LEU A 416 -29.02 -0.06 -6.16
CA LEU A 416 -28.43 -1.38 -6.20
C LEU A 416 -29.42 -2.38 -6.82
N ALA A 417 -29.02 -3.04 -7.90
CA ALA A 417 -29.84 -4.09 -8.49
C ALA A 417 -29.84 -5.36 -7.63
N LYS A 418 -30.93 -6.14 -7.75
CA LYS A 418 -30.94 -7.51 -7.26
C LYS A 418 -29.90 -8.34 -8.01
N SER A 419 -29.11 -9.09 -7.26
CA SER A 419 -28.09 -9.99 -7.78
C SER A 419 -28.69 -10.99 -8.77
N GLY A 420 -28.03 -11.15 -9.92
CA GLY A 420 -28.45 -12.11 -10.96
C GLY A 420 -27.88 -13.51 -10.77
N PRO A 421 -28.01 -14.40 -11.76
CA PRO A 421 -27.14 -15.58 -11.88
C PRO A 421 -25.71 -15.16 -12.24
N ALA A 422 -24.72 -16.02 -11.91
CA ALA A 422 -23.34 -15.78 -12.31
C ALA A 422 -23.21 -15.65 -13.84
N PRO A 423 -22.31 -14.78 -14.35
CA PRO A 423 -22.09 -14.66 -15.78
C PRO A 423 -21.54 -15.97 -16.36
N GLN A 424 -21.83 -16.20 -17.63
CA GLN A 424 -21.20 -17.26 -18.40
C GLN A 424 -19.72 -16.95 -18.57
N HIS A 425 -18.86 -17.89 -18.17
CA HIS A 425 -17.43 -17.87 -18.43
C HIS A 425 -17.14 -18.42 -19.82
N LEU A 426 -16.54 -17.61 -20.68
CA LEU A 426 -16.26 -17.96 -22.09
C LEU A 426 -14.79 -18.31 -22.33
N ASP A 427 -13.88 -17.92 -21.44
CA ASP A 427 -12.44 -18.17 -21.55
C ASP A 427 -11.92 -19.06 -20.40
N VAL A 428 -12.06 -20.37 -20.55
CA VAL A 428 -11.69 -21.33 -19.50
C VAL A 428 -10.19 -21.57 -19.36
N GLU A 429 -9.35 -21.08 -20.28
CA GLU A 429 -7.89 -21.26 -20.28
C GLU A 429 -7.14 -19.96 -19.94
N PHE A 430 -7.73 -19.14 -19.07
CA PHE A 430 -7.18 -17.85 -18.69
C PHE A 430 -5.85 -17.94 -17.92
N ASP A 431 -4.77 -17.36 -18.47
CA ASP A 431 -3.46 -17.28 -17.82
C ASP A 431 -3.22 -15.92 -17.12
N TYR A 432 -3.71 -15.84 -15.87
CA TYR A 432 -3.49 -14.67 -15.02
C TYR A 432 -2.02 -14.48 -14.61
N LEU A 433 -1.22 -15.56 -14.61
CA LEU A 433 0.17 -15.52 -14.17
C LEU A 433 1.04 -14.78 -15.19
N SER A 434 0.81 -15.01 -16.48
CA SER A 434 1.46 -14.23 -17.54
C SER A 434 1.14 -12.74 -17.44
N ARG A 435 -0.12 -12.38 -17.15
CA ARG A 435 -0.53 -10.98 -16.92
C ARG A 435 0.21 -10.37 -15.72
N LEU A 436 0.27 -11.08 -14.60
CA LEU A 436 1.00 -10.62 -13.42
C LEU A 436 2.49 -10.45 -13.72
N GLN A 437 3.12 -11.43 -14.38
CA GLN A 437 4.55 -11.41 -14.68
C GLN A 437 4.93 -10.24 -15.60
N ARG A 438 4.08 -9.89 -16.58
CA ARG A 438 4.27 -8.69 -17.40
C ARG A 438 4.27 -7.42 -16.56
N GLN A 439 3.25 -7.22 -15.73
CA GLN A 439 3.16 -6.02 -14.89
C GLN A 439 4.31 -5.90 -13.88
N LEU A 440 4.80 -7.01 -13.33
CA LEU A 440 5.99 -7.03 -12.49
C LEU A 440 7.23 -6.55 -13.25
N ARG A 441 7.41 -7.08 -14.47
CA ARG A 441 8.55 -6.73 -15.32
C ARG A 441 8.53 -5.25 -15.69
N GLU A 442 7.38 -4.75 -16.17
CA GLU A 442 7.23 -3.34 -16.56
C GLU A 442 7.57 -2.38 -15.41
N LEU A 443 7.10 -2.66 -14.19
CA LEU A 443 7.41 -1.82 -13.02
C LEU A 443 8.88 -1.94 -12.58
N SER A 444 9.51 -3.10 -12.75
CA SER A 444 10.95 -3.29 -12.51
C SER A 444 11.78 -2.50 -13.52
N GLU A 445 11.51 -2.67 -14.82
CA GLU A 445 12.18 -1.98 -15.93
C GLU A 445 12.00 -0.46 -15.83
N PHE A 446 10.82 0.00 -15.43
CA PHE A 446 10.59 1.42 -15.14
C PHE A 446 11.50 1.92 -14.02
N SER A 447 11.59 1.18 -12.91
CA SER A 447 12.46 1.56 -11.78
C SER A 447 13.95 1.49 -12.13
N GLU A 448 14.38 0.55 -12.97
CA GLU A 448 15.75 0.44 -13.47
C GLU A 448 16.13 1.65 -14.34
N ARG A 449 15.24 2.09 -15.25
CA ARG A 449 15.47 3.32 -16.03
C ARG A 449 15.60 4.57 -15.15
N LEU A 450 14.84 4.66 -14.06
CA LEU A 450 15.00 5.76 -13.10
C LEU A 450 16.40 5.77 -12.45
N VAL A 451 17.00 4.60 -12.21
CA VAL A 451 18.37 4.50 -11.69
C VAL A 451 19.36 5.02 -12.73
N GLU A 452 19.20 4.62 -14.00
CA GLU A 452 20.05 5.07 -15.12
C GLU A 452 19.99 6.59 -15.30
N GLU A 453 18.81 7.19 -15.15
CA GLU A 453 18.60 8.64 -15.25
C GLU A 453 19.05 9.42 -14.00
N SER A 454 19.25 8.74 -12.87
CA SER A 454 19.53 9.37 -11.57
C SER A 454 20.73 10.34 -11.55
N PRO A 455 21.85 10.12 -12.29
CA PRO A 455 22.94 11.10 -12.33
C PRO A 455 22.50 12.44 -12.92
N ARG A 456 21.64 12.43 -13.96
CA ARG A 456 21.13 13.65 -14.61
C ARG A 456 20.21 14.40 -13.64
N THR A 457 19.28 13.69 -13.02
CA THR A 457 18.36 14.25 -12.01
C THR A 457 19.11 14.87 -10.83
N ARG A 458 20.17 14.21 -10.33
CA ARG A 458 21.02 14.78 -9.26
C ARG A 458 21.78 16.02 -9.73
N ALA A 459 22.31 16.03 -10.95
CA ALA A 459 23.01 17.18 -11.51
C ALA A 459 22.08 18.40 -11.66
N GLU A 460 20.85 18.19 -12.14
CA GLU A 460 19.81 19.24 -12.21
C GLU A 460 19.45 19.77 -10.81
N TYR A 461 19.22 18.88 -9.85
CA TYR A 461 18.89 19.26 -8.48
C TYR A 461 19.98 20.16 -7.86
N PHE A 462 21.26 19.81 -8.04
CA PHE A 462 22.41 20.57 -7.54
C PHE A 462 22.98 21.61 -8.53
N SER A 463 22.20 22.01 -9.55
CA SER A 463 22.65 22.93 -10.60
C SER A 463 22.95 24.35 -10.09
N LYS A 464 22.30 24.77 -8.99
CA LYS A 464 22.48 26.08 -8.37
C LYS A 464 23.63 26.14 -7.36
N VAL A 465 24.31 25.02 -7.08
CA VAL A 465 25.47 25.00 -6.18
C VAL A 465 26.69 25.60 -6.89
N ASP A 466 27.20 26.68 -6.33
CA ASP A 466 28.39 27.36 -6.83
C ASP A 466 29.65 26.60 -6.41
N ARG A 467 30.33 26.00 -7.40
CA ARG A 467 31.58 25.26 -7.20
C ARG A 467 32.80 25.99 -7.76
N ARG A 468 32.63 27.22 -8.27
CA ARG A 468 33.65 27.94 -9.05
C ARG A 468 34.11 29.24 -8.39
N SER A 469 33.28 29.85 -7.55
CA SER A 469 33.57 31.16 -6.94
C SER A 469 34.21 31.07 -5.54
N GLY A 470 34.84 29.94 -5.20
CA GLY A 470 35.52 29.73 -3.91
C GLY A 470 34.65 29.13 -2.80
N LEU A 471 35.28 28.87 -1.64
CA LEU A 471 34.66 28.13 -0.52
C LEU A 471 33.47 28.84 0.12
N GLU A 472 33.52 30.16 0.24
CA GLU A 472 32.44 30.95 0.84
C GLU A 472 31.16 30.85 0.00
N LYS A 473 31.26 31.06 -1.33
CA LYS A 473 30.12 30.91 -2.25
C LYS A 473 29.60 29.47 -2.34
N PHE A 474 30.49 28.48 -2.24
CA PHE A 474 30.05 27.10 -2.10
C PHE A 474 29.24 26.89 -0.80
N ALA A 475 29.73 27.39 0.34
CA ALA A 475 29.05 27.25 1.63
C ALA A 475 27.68 27.91 1.66
N GLU A 476 27.56 29.13 1.11
CA GLU A 476 26.28 29.84 0.94
C GLU A 476 25.32 29.05 0.05
N SER A 477 25.77 28.62 -1.14
CA SER A 477 24.91 27.98 -2.13
C SER A 477 24.50 26.54 -1.79
N ILE A 478 25.28 25.82 -0.97
CA ILE A 478 24.93 24.46 -0.51
C ILE A 478 24.03 24.45 0.74
N ALA A 479 23.97 25.55 1.49
CA ALA A 479 23.24 25.63 2.76
C ALA A 479 21.74 25.25 2.68
N PRO A 480 20.98 25.67 1.63
CA PRO A 480 19.58 25.26 1.48
C PRO A 480 19.42 23.74 1.35
N TYR A 481 20.33 23.07 0.63
CA TYR A 481 20.31 21.62 0.44
C TYR A 481 20.61 20.85 1.73
N ARG A 482 21.52 21.37 2.57
CA ARG A 482 21.81 20.79 3.90
C ARG A 482 20.60 20.93 4.82
N THR A 483 19.94 22.07 4.77
CA THR A 483 18.70 22.35 5.52
C THR A 483 17.60 21.38 5.08
N GLU A 484 17.37 21.23 3.77
CA GLU A 484 16.40 20.27 3.24
C GLU A 484 16.73 18.83 3.63
N PHE A 485 17.99 18.40 3.51
CA PHE A 485 18.39 17.05 3.91
C PHE A 485 18.14 16.79 5.40
N ARG A 486 18.51 17.75 6.26
CA ARG A 486 18.28 17.67 7.70
C ARG A 486 16.78 17.62 8.02
N ASP A 487 15.99 18.50 7.42
CA ASP A 487 14.60 18.72 7.83
C ASP A 487 13.61 17.77 7.15
N GLN A 488 13.92 17.25 5.96
CA GLN A 488 13.00 16.44 5.14
C GLN A 488 13.43 14.99 4.98
N ILE A 489 14.72 14.65 5.10
CA ILE A 489 15.23 13.29 4.83
C ILE A 489 15.71 12.62 6.12
N SER A 490 16.65 13.25 6.83
CA SER A 490 17.17 12.69 8.09
C SER A 490 16.18 12.90 9.24
N GLY A 491 15.49 14.04 9.27
CA GLY A 491 14.77 14.51 10.44
C GLY A 491 15.72 14.99 11.55
N THR A 492 15.16 15.68 12.54
CA THR A 492 15.85 16.07 13.78
C THR A 492 15.00 15.66 14.97
N ILE A 493 15.66 15.12 16.00
CA ILE A 493 15.04 14.88 17.29
C ILE A 493 15.37 16.10 18.15
N GLU A 494 14.40 17.00 18.31
CA GLU A 494 14.56 18.23 19.12
C GLU A 494 14.26 17.99 20.61
N ALA A 495 13.97 16.75 21.01
CA ALA A 495 13.80 16.42 22.41
C ALA A 495 15.11 16.72 23.17
N PRO A 496 15.05 17.42 24.32
CA PRO A 496 16.23 17.52 25.18
C PRO A 496 16.70 16.09 25.47
N LEU A 497 18.00 15.85 25.33
CA LEU A 497 18.61 14.66 25.90
C LEU A 497 18.34 14.78 27.41
N GLU A 498 17.30 14.09 27.90
CA GLU A 498 17.04 13.99 29.33
C GLU A 498 18.34 13.48 29.95
N LYS A 499 18.88 14.28 30.88
CA LYS A 499 20.09 13.95 31.63
C LYS A 499 19.80 12.91 32.68
#